data_AF-A0A7K3HCL2-F1
#
_entry.id   AF-A0A7K3HCL2-F1
#
_cell.length_a   1.000
_cell.length_b   1.000
_cell.length_c   1.000
_cell.angle_alpha   90.00
_cell.angle_beta   90.00
_cell.angle_gamma   90.00
#
_symmetry.space_group_name_H-M   'P 1'
#
loop_
_entity.id
_entity.type
_entity.pdbx_description
1 polymer ?
#
loop_
_entity_poly.entity_id
_entity_poly.type
_entity_poly.pdbx_seq_one_letter_code
_entity_poly.pdbx_strand_id
1 'polypeptide(L)' 'MLAWNNPKLHTPERRKTWLACEEHREHLSSFLGARGFLKDVVPFADWESSRADARTEGTGEGGGSGPSAADR' A
#
# COMPACT_ATOMS: atom_id res chain seq x y z
N MET A 1 -5.70 -6.19 -3.55
CA MET A 1 -4.91 -5.47 -4.55
C MET A 1 -3.87 -6.38 -5.19
N LEU A 2 -3.37 -6.03 -6.37
CA LEU A 2 -2.31 -6.76 -7.05
C LEU A 2 -1.15 -5.84 -7.42
N ALA A 3 0.07 -6.19 -7.00
CA ALA A 3 1.30 -5.57 -7.45
C ALA A 3 1.87 -6.35 -8.63
N TRP A 4 2.29 -5.66 -9.68
CA TRP A 4 2.78 -6.29 -10.91
C TRP A 4 3.87 -5.49 -11.62
N ASN A 5 4.65 -6.17 -12.45
CA ASN A 5 5.69 -5.61 -13.30
C ASN A 5 5.76 -6.38 -14.63
N ASN A 6 5.64 -5.67 -15.75
CA ASN A 6 5.93 -6.22 -17.07
C ASN A 6 7.38 -5.83 -17.44
N PRO A 7 8.33 -6.79 -17.44
CA PRO A 7 9.74 -6.49 -17.66
C PRO A 7 10.06 -5.99 -19.06
N LYS A 8 9.14 -6.15 -20.02
CA LYS A 8 9.28 -5.57 -21.37
C LYS A 8 9.05 -4.06 -21.40
N LEU A 9 8.37 -3.50 -20.40
CA LEU A 9 7.95 -2.10 -20.36
C LEU A 9 8.46 -1.33 -19.15
N HIS A 10 8.86 -2.02 -18.08
CA HIS A 10 9.17 -1.42 -16.78
C HIS A 10 10.50 -1.96 -16.27
N THR A 11 11.28 -1.11 -15.60
CA THR A 11 12.47 -1.56 -14.88
C THR A 11 12.09 -2.52 -13.75
N PRO A 12 13.00 -3.39 -13.27
CA PRO A 12 12.69 -4.37 -12.22
C PRO A 12 12.18 -3.74 -10.92
N GLU A 13 12.59 -2.51 -10.61
CA GLU A 13 12.24 -1.78 -9.39
C GLU A 13 10.82 -1.20 -9.47
N ARG A 14 10.30 -0.97 -10.69
CA ARG A 14 9.00 -0.32 -10.87
C ARG A 14 7.86 -1.33 -10.68
N ARG A 15 7.07 -1.15 -9.62
CA ARG A 15 5.84 -1.92 -9.39
C ARG A 15 4.61 -1.07 -9.66
N LYS A 16 3.69 -1.59 -10.46
CA LYS A 16 2.36 -1.01 -10.62
C LYS A 16 1.37 -1.72 -9.72
N THR A 17 0.32 -1.01 -9.35
CA THR A 17 -0.74 -1.51 -8.46
C THR A 17 -2.08 -1.47 -9.17
N TRP A 18 -2.85 -2.55 -9.08
CA TRP A 18 -4.26 -2.61 -9.44
C TRP A 18 -5.14 -2.86 -8.22
N LEU A 19 -6.21 -2.08 -8.10
CA LEU A 19 -7.30 -2.33 -7.16
C LEU A 19 -8.29 -3.31 -7.80
N ALA A 20 -8.83 -4.23 -7.00
CA ALA A 20 -9.81 -5.21 -7.45
C ALA A 20 -10.64 -5.71 -6.26
N CYS A 21 -11.93 -5.96 -6.51
CA CYS A 21 -12.78 -6.74 -5.62
C CYS A 21 -12.36 -8.21 -5.62
N GLU A 22 -13.01 -9.05 -4.80
CA GLU A 22 -12.67 -10.46 -4.66
C GLU A 22 -12.84 -11.25 -5.97
N GLU A 23 -13.97 -11.09 -6.65
CA GLU A 23 -14.25 -11.73 -7.94
C GLU A 23 -13.16 -11.42 -8.99
N HIS A 24 -12.84 -10.14 -9.18
CA HIS A 24 -11.83 -9.74 -10.15
C HIS A 24 -10.40 -10.09 -9.74
N ARG A 25 -10.13 -10.29 -8.44
CA ARG A 25 -8.78 -10.59 -7.93
C ARG A 25 -8.28 -11.93 -8.44
N GLU A 26 -9.11 -12.97 -8.42
CA GLU A 26 -8.71 -14.30 -8.85
C GLU A 26 -8.35 -14.32 -10.34
N HIS A 27 -9.21 -13.69 -11.17
CA HIS A 27 -8.98 -13.60 -12.60
C HIS A 27 -7.69 -12.83 -12.94
N LEU A 28 -7.48 -11.66 -12.32
CA LEU A 28 -6.30 -10.83 -12.57
C LEU A 28 -5.01 -11.49 -12.05
N SER A 29 -5.08 -12.20 -10.92
CA SER A 29 -3.93 -12.95 -10.38
C SER A 29 -3.49 -14.04 -11.35
N SER A 30 -4.45 -14.80 -11.88
CA SER A 30 -4.20 -15.83 -12.88
C SER A 30 -3.62 -15.25 -14.17
N PHE A 31 -4.21 -14.16 -14.67
CA PHE A 31 -3.75 -13.47 -15.88
C PHE A 31 -2.29 -12.97 -15.77
N LEU A 32 -1.94 -12.35 -14.63
CA LEU A 32 -0.60 -11.83 -14.37
C LEU A 32 0.40 -12.94 -14.05
N GLY A 33 -0.03 -13.96 -13.30
CA GLY A 33 0.79 -15.12 -12.93
C GLY A 33 1.22 -15.92 -14.15
N ALA A 34 0.30 -16.21 -15.08
CA ALA A 34 0.60 -16.93 -16.32
C ALA A 34 1.66 -16.24 -17.21
N ARG A 35 1.84 -14.92 -17.03
CA ARG A 35 2.82 -14.12 -17.77
C ARG A 35 4.08 -13.79 -16.97
N GLY A 36 4.18 -14.25 -15.72
CA GLY A 36 5.28 -13.91 -14.82
C GLY A 36 5.31 -12.43 -14.40
N PHE A 37 4.19 -11.73 -14.53
CA PHE A 37 4.10 -10.29 -14.21
C PHE A 37 3.69 -10.03 -12.76
N LEU A 38 3.04 -11.00 -12.11
CA LEU A 38 2.56 -10.85 -10.74
C LEU A 38 3.75 -10.76 -9.77
N LYS A 39 3.70 -9.79 -8.85
CA LYS A 39 4.71 -9.62 -7.81
C LYS A 39 4.15 -9.88 -6.42
N ASP A 40 2.94 -9.42 -6.15
CA ASP A 40 2.30 -9.62 -4.84
C ASP A 40 0.78 -9.45 -4.93
N VAL A 41 0.06 -10.06 -3.99
CA VAL A 41 -1.38 -9.90 -3.79
C VAL A 41 -1.63 -9.62 -2.32
N VAL A 42 -2.07 -8.40 -2.01
CA VAL A 42 -2.29 -7.95 -0.64
C VAL A 42 -3.75 -7.53 -0.49
N PRO A 43 -4.44 -7.85 0.63
CA PRO A 43 -5.76 -7.30 0.92
C PRO A 43 -5.81 -5.77 0.79
N PHE A 44 -6.99 -5.24 0.45
CA PHE A 44 -7.12 -3.79 0.27
C PHE A 44 -6.90 -3.03 1.59
N ALA A 45 -7.44 -3.55 2.70
CA ALA A 45 -7.28 -2.97 4.03
C ALA A 45 -5.80 -2.79 4.42
N ASP A 46 -5.02 -3.87 4.31
CA ASP A 46 -3.59 -3.84 4.68
C ASP A 46 -2.80 -2.84 3.84
N TRP A 47 -3.13 -2.73 2.54
CA TRP A 47 -2.50 -1.72 1.70
C TRP A 47 -2.90 -0.29 2.06
N GLU A 48 -4.18 -0.06 2.37
CA GLU A 48 -4.65 1.26 2.79
C GLU A 48 -3.94 1.71 4.07
N SER A 49 -3.81 0.81 5.05
CA SER A 49 -3.04 1.03 6.28
C SER A 49 -1.59 1.40 5.97
N SER A 50 -0.89 0.62 5.14
CA SER A 50 0.51 0.93 4.76
C SER A 50 0.67 2.32 4.13
N ARG A 51 -0.37 2.80 3.44
CA ARG A 51 -0.38 4.12 2.79
C ARG A 51 -0.80 5.25 3.73
N ALA A 52 -1.47 4.93 4.83
CA ALA A 52 -1.79 5.86 5.90
C ALA A 52 -0.57 6.05 6.81
N ASP A 53 0.13 4.96 7.14
CA ASP A 53 1.38 4.99 7.93
C ASP A 53 2.43 5.89 7.26
N ALA A 54 2.64 5.71 5.95
CA ALA A 54 3.55 6.54 5.16
C ALA A 54 3.18 8.04 5.12
N ARG A 55 1.92 8.40 5.41
CA ARG A 55 1.50 9.82 5.52
C ARG A 55 1.75 10.38 6.92
N THR A 56 1.63 9.55 7.95
CA THR A 56 1.83 9.92 9.35
C THR A 56 3.31 10.16 9.64
N GLU A 57 4.22 9.37 9.05
CA GLU A 57 5.67 9.51 9.21
C GLU A 57 6.25 10.82 8.63
N GLY A 58 5.47 11.59 7.87
CA GLY A 58 5.86 12.92 7.39
C GLY A 58 5.57 14.08 8.35
N THR A 59 4.99 13.82 9.54
CA THR A 59 4.63 14.84 10.52
C THR A 59 5.33 14.60 11.87
N GLY A 60 6.59 15.02 11.99
CA GLY A 60 7.23 15.38 13.26
C GLY A 60 7.95 16.72 13.03
N GLU A 61 7.87 17.77 13.86
CA GLU A 61 7.51 17.91 15.27
C GLU A 61 7.18 19.40 15.53
N GLY A 62 6.32 19.70 16.51
CA GLY A 62 5.97 21.09 16.85
C GLY A 62 5.12 21.25 18.11
N GLY A 63 5.62 20.80 19.26
CA GLY A 63 5.42 21.51 20.53
C GLY A 63 4.27 21.11 21.46
N GLY A 64 4.62 20.33 22.50
CA GLY A 64 4.35 20.73 23.89
C GLY A 64 3.05 20.26 24.54
N SER A 65 3.07 19.05 25.12
CA SER A 65 2.28 18.78 26.33
C SER A 65 3.02 19.34 27.55
N GLY A 66 2.48 20.37 28.19
CA GLY A 66 2.88 20.83 29.52
C GLY A 66 1.88 20.32 30.58
N PRO A 67 2.32 19.99 31.81
CA PRO A 67 1.45 19.36 32.80
C PRO A 67 0.51 20.35 33.50
N SER A 68 -0.69 19.84 33.78
CA SER A 68 -1.63 20.11 34.88
C SER A 68 -1.33 21.24 35.87
N ALA A 69 -2.32 22.10 36.09
CA ALA A 69 -2.55 22.72 37.39
C ALA A 69 -4.05 22.65 37.75
N ALA A 70 -4.34 21.85 38.77
CA ALA A 70 -5.53 21.98 39.60
C ALA A 70 -5.49 23.29 40.43
N ASP A 71 -6.61 23.59 41.08
CA ASP A 71 -6.86 24.67 42.06
C ASP A 71 -7.14 26.09 41.53
N ARG A 72 -8.43 26.46 41.47
CA ARG A 72 -9.12 27.30 42.48
C ARG A 72 -10.60 27.49 42.16
#